data_AF-A0A9E0HLX6-F1
#
_entry.id   AF-A0A9E0HLX6-F1
#
_cell.length_a   1.000
_cell.length_b   1.000
_cell.length_c   1.000
_cell.angle_alpha   90.00
_cell.angle_beta   90.00
_cell.angle_gamma   90.00
#
_symmetry.space_group_name_H-M   'P 1'
#
loop_
_entity.id
_entity.type
_entity.pdbx_description
1 polymer ?
#
loop_
_entity_poly.entity_id
_entity_poly.type
_entity_poly.pdbx_seq_one_letter_code
_entity_poly.pdbx_strand_id
1 'polypeptide(L)'
;MRNWSLIALLFALAGPLSAQSQVLVKGTVTGGDGEHTFYDLMIVNRRTRAGTFGNTDGSFSAWVQREDTLLIGAGGYVTRTLPLGEFPDAELQRLKIVLRPWSIDLQPVAVLPERTLKDIQADIAKLGYSEKDYRETGINALESPITFLYESFSRRERSKRQVAQLENEDMKRELLRELLQQYVDYGIINLSDDSFDDFIDFCNVPEEVLKSLSQYDFLVYVKKKYQLYTSLGPTRQH
;
A
#
# COMPACT_ATOMS: atom_id res chain seq x y z
N MET A 1 9.13 -40.30 -68.37
CA MET A 1 7.70 -40.21 -68.00
C MET A 1 7.63 -39.53 -66.65
N ARG A 2 6.93 -38.39 -66.59
CA ARG A 2 7.07 -37.35 -65.57
C ARG A 2 6.08 -37.62 -64.43
N ASN A 3 6.58 -37.88 -63.23
CA ASN A 3 5.81 -38.15 -62.01
C ASN A 3 5.01 -36.90 -61.60
N TRP A 4 3.85 -36.69 -62.21
CA TRP A 4 2.97 -35.55 -61.94
C TRP A 4 2.00 -35.79 -60.78
N SER A 5 1.97 -37.01 -60.22
CA SER A 5 0.97 -37.43 -59.23
C SER A 5 1.23 -36.95 -57.79
N LEU A 6 2.41 -36.40 -57.49
CA LEU A 6 2.76 -35.96 -56.12
C LEU A 6 2.45 -34.49 -55.82
N ILE A 7 2.21 -33.65 -56.83
CA ILE A 7 1.93 -32.21 -56.62
C ILE A 7 0.44 -31.95 -56.35
N ALA A 8 -0.46 -32.84 -56.77
CA ALA A 8 -1.89 -32.69 -56.56
C ALA A 8 -2.34 -32.95 -55.10
N LEU A 9 -1.54 -33.65 -54.28
CA LEU A 9 -1.91 -33.96 -52.89
C LEU A 9 -1.55 -32.86 -51.89
N LEU A 10 -0.66 -31.92 -52.24
CA LEU A 10 -0.22 -30.87 -51.31
C LEU A 10 -1.17 -29.66 -51.24
N PHE A 11 -2.19 -29.60 -52.09
CA PHE A 11 -3.14 -28.48 -52.16
C PHE A 11 -4.43 -28.71 -51.36
N ALA A 12 -4.59 -29.87 -50.70
CA ALA A 12 -5.81 -30.25 -49.98
C ALA A 12 -5.80 -29.88 -48.48
N LEU A 13 -4.74 -29.24 -47.96
CA LEU A 13 -4.63 -28.83 -46.55
C LEU A 13 -4.64 -27.31 -46.31
N ALA A 14 -5.13 -26.52 -47.26
CA ALA A 14 -5.43 -25.11 -47.01
C ALA A 14 -6.78 -24.98 -46.31
N GLY A 15 -6.82 -25.32 -45.02
CA GLY A 15 -7.93 -24.91 -44.15
C GLY A 15 -8.05 -23.37 -44.14
N PRO A 16 -9.25 -22.80 -43.94
CA PRO A 16 -9.40 -21.35 -43.89
C PRO A 16 -8.52 -20.79 -42.77
N LEU A 17 -7.52 -19.97 -43.12
CA LEU A 17 -6.91 -19.06 -42.17
C LEU A 17 -8.02 -18.13 -41.69
N SER A 18 -8.55 -18.35 -40.50
CA SER A 18 -9.39 -17.35 -39.83
C SER A 18 -8.56 -16.07 -39.71
N ALA A 19 -8.89 -15.08 -40.53
CA ALA A 19 -8.36 -13.74 -40.37
C ALA A 19 -8.74 -13.25 -38.97
N GLN A 20 -7.73 -12.91 -38.16
CA GLN A 20 -7.95 -12.32 -36.84
C GLN A 20 -8.62 -10.96 -37.03
N SER A 21 -9.96 -10.90 -36.94
CA SER A 21 -10.71 -9.68 -37.15
C SER A 21 -10.45 -8.72 -35.98
N GLN A 22 -9.75 -7.63 -36.28
CA GLN A 22 -9.60 -6.52 -35.34
C GLN A 22 -10.91 -5.75 -35.24
N VAL A 23 -11.26 -5.35 -34.03
CA VAL A 23 -12.44 -4.56 -33.69
C VAL A 23 -12.01 -3.31 -32.95
N LEU A 24 -12.72 -2.21 -33.22
CA LEU A 24 -12.57 -0.96 -32.51
C LEU A 24 -13.48 -0.98 -31.29
N VAL A 25 -12.87 -0.95 -30.11
CA VAL A 25 -13.59 -0.84 -28.84
C VAL A 25 -13.56 0.62 -28.40
N LYS A 26 -14.72 1.20 -28.14
CA LYS A 26 -14.90 2.56 -27.64
C LYS A 26 -15.88 2.55 -26.48
N GLY A 27 -15.54 3.27 -25.43
CA GLY A 27 -16.41 3.34 -24.27
C GLY A 27 -16.06 4.47 -23.32
N THR A 28 -16.93 4.61 -22.33
CA THR A 28 -16.79 5.54 -21.22
C THR A 28 -16.81 4.76 -19.91
N VAL A 29 -15.88 5.07 -19.04
CA VAL A 29 -15.76 4.49 -17.70
C VAL A 29 -16.30 5.48 -16.66
N THR A 30 -17.04 4.98 -15.68
CA THR A 30 -17.55 5.75 -14.55
C THR A 30 -17.31 4.98 -13.24
N GLY A 31 -17.06 5.71 -12.16
CA GLY A 31 -16.92 5.14 -10.82
C GLY A 31 -18.30 4.81 -10.25
N GLY A 32 -18.41 3.72 -9.50
CA GLY A 32 -19.63 3.34 -8.80
C GLY A 32 -20.01 4.31 -7.66
N ASP A 33 -19.07 5.14 -7.25
CA ASP A 33 -19.19 6.26 -6.31
C ASP A 33 -19.62 7.59 -6.98
N GLY A 34 -19.76 7.61 -8.31
CA GLY A 34 -20.10 8.79 -9.09
C GLY A 34 -18.89 9.55 -9.66
N GLU A 35 -17.67 9.02 -9.51
CA GLU A 35 -16.47 9.62 -10.13
C GLU A 35 -16.52 9.50 -11.66
N HIS A 36 -16.10 10.55 -12.34
CA HIS A 36 -16.06 10.61 -13.81
C HIS A 36 -14.66 10.94 -14.33
N THR A 37 -13.72 11.25 -13.44
CA THR A 37 -12.37 11.66 -13.78
C THR A 37 -11.36 10.59 -13.39
N PHE A 38 -10.55 10.13 -14.34
CA PHE A 38 -9.55 9.08 -14.12
C PHE A 38 -8.19 9.47 -14.70
N TYR A 39 -7.22 9.74 -13.83
CA TYR A 39 -5.86 10.12 -14.27
C TYR A 39 -4.98 8.94 -14.66
N ASP A 40 -5.38 7.72 -14.29
CA ASP A 40 -4.61 6.48 -14.49
C ASP A 40 -5.45 5.35 -15.12
N LEU A 41 -6.54 5.72 -15.83
CA LEU A 41 -7.37 4.74 -16.52
C LEU A 41 -6.56 3.97 -17.55
N MET A 42 -6.52 2.64 -17.40
CA MET A 42 -5.74 1.76 -18.26
C MET A 42 -6.61 0.64 -18.83
N ILE A 43 -6.44 0.41 -20.13
CA ILE A 43 -7.10 -0.63 -20.90
C ILE A 43 -6.00 -1.58 -21.37
N VAL A 44 -5.97 -2.78 -20.81
CA VAL A 44 -4.93 -3.77 -21.07
C VAL A 44 -5.52 -4.98 -21.77
N ASN A 45 -4.96 -5.36 -22.90
CA ASN A 45 -5.27 -6.63 -23.52
C ASN A 45 -4.62 -7.78 -22.73
N ARG A 46 -5.42 -8.72 -22.22
CA ARG A 46 -4.92 -9.81 -21.37
C ARG A 46 -3.94 -10.72 -22.10
N ARG A 47 -4.15 -10.96 -23.40
CA ARG A 47 -3.34 -11.88 -24.21
C ARG A 47 -2.02 -11.24 -24.64
N THR A 48 -2.07 -10.04 -25.21
CA THR A 48 -0.85 -9.37 -25.73
C THR A 48 -0.11 -8.57 -24.67
N ARG A 49 -0.74 -8.32 -23.52
CA ARG A 49 -0.26 -7.44 -22.44
C ARG A 49 -0.07 -5.99 -22.88
N ALA A 50 -0.52 -5.64 -24.08
CA ALA A 50 -0.50 -4.27 -24.57
C ALA A 50 -1.50 -3.42 -23.78
N GLY A 51 -1.00 -2.35 -23.17
CA GLY A 51 -1.80 -1.36 -22.44
C GLY A 51 -1.99 -0.10 -23.26
N THR A 52 -3.15 0.53 -23.13
CA THR A 52 -3.44 1.86 -23.65
C THR A 52 -4.08 2.68 -22.53
N PHE A 53 -3.68 3.95 -22.42
CA PHE A 53 -4.29 4.86 -21.46
C PHE A 53 -5.62 5.41 -22.00
N GLY A 54 -6.62 5.46 -21.13
CA GLY A 54 -7.83 6.24 -21.37
C GLY A 54 -7.60 7.72 -21.15
N ASN A 55 -8.56 8.54 -21.56
CA ASN A 55 -8.58 9.96 -21.30
C ASN A 55 -9.05 10.24 -19.86
N THR A 56 -8.77 11.46 -19.39
CA THR A 56 -9.15 11.89 -18.04
C THR A 56 -10.65 11.95 -17.82
N ASP A 57 -11.46 12.09 -18.87
CA ASP A 57 -12.93 12.09 -18.81
C ASP A 57 -13.53 10.66 -18.76
N GLY A 58 -12.69 9.64 -18.60
CA GLY A 58 -13.09 8.24 -18.59
C GLY A 58 -13.33 7.64 -19.98
N SER A 59 -13.17 8.42 -21.06
CA SER A 59 -13.32 7.90 -22.43
C SER A 59 -12.09 7.11 -22.87
N PHE A 60 -12.28 6.06 -23.67
CA PHE A 60 -11.18 5.30 -24.24
C PHE A 60 -11.50 4.74 -25.62
N SER A 61 -10.45 4.43 -26.37
CA SER A 61 -10.55 3.69 -27.62
C SER A 61 -9.35 2.77 -27.81
N ALA A 62 -9.59 1.52 -28.22
CA ALA A 62 -8.52 0.55 -28.46
C ALA A 62 -8.85 -0.34 -29.67
N TRP A 63 -7.82 -0.64 -30.46
CA TRP A 63 -7.89 -1.64 -31.54
C TRP A 63 -7.37 -2.98 -31.01
N VAL A 64 -8.23 -3.99 -31.01
CA VAL A 64 -7.95 -5.30 -30.41
C VAL A 64 -8.60 -6.42 -31.21
N GLN A 65 -8.16 -7.66 -31.02
CA GLN A 65 -8.77 -8.80 -31.72
C GLN A 65 -10.10 -9.17 -31.06
N ARG A 66 -11.08 -9.61 -31.84
CA ARG A 66 -12.43 -9.97 -31.32
C ARG A 66 -12.39 -11.05 -30.23
N GLU A 67 -11.45 -11.98 -30.32
CA GLU A 67 -11.30 -13.08 -29.34
C GLU A 67 -10.51 -12.68 -28.09
N ASP A 68 -10.07 -11.42 -27.99
CA ASP A 68 -9.29 -10.94 -26.86
C ASP A 68 -10.18 -10.54 -25.68
N THR A 69 -9.54 -10.46 -24.51
CA THR A 69 -10.15 -9.98 -23.27
C THR A 69 -9.46 -8.69 -22.86
N LEU A 70 -10.23 -7.65 -22.57
CA LEU A 70 -9.73 -6.40 -22.02
C LEU A 70 -9.84 -6.40 -20.49
N LEU A 71 -8.80 -5.90 -19.84
CA LEU A 71 -8.78 -5.55 -18.43
C LEU A 71 -8.83 -4.03 -18.34
N ILE A 72 -9.80 -3.51 -17.62
CA ILE A 72 -10.05 -2.08 -17.50
C ILE A 72 -9.93 -1.73 -16.02
N GLY A 73 -8.97 -0.89 -15.69
CA GLY A 73 -8.64 -0.55 -14.31
C GLY A 73 -8.21 0.90 -14.15
N ALA A 74 -8.47 1.44 -12.97
CA ALA A 74 -8.02 2.73 -12.50
C ALA A 74 -7.71 2.61 -11.00
N GLY A 75 -6.87 3.49 -10.46
CA GLY A 75 -6.45 3.46 -9.07
C GLY A 75 -7.64 3.56 -8.12
N GLY A 76 -7.68 2.71 -7.10
CA GLY A 76 -8.78 2.67 -6.12
C GLY A 76 -10.02 1.87 -6.56
N TYR A 77 -10.00 1.24 -7.74
CA TYR A 77 -11.11 0.43 -8.25
C TYR A 77 -10.72 -1.02 -8.52
N VAL A 78 -11.70 -1.91 -8.40
CA VAL A 78 -11.57 -3.31 -8.82
C VAL A 78 -11.48 -3.37 -10.34
N THR A 79 -10.43 -4.02 -10.86
CA THR A 79 -10.24 -4.20 -12.31
C THR A 79 -11.40 -5.00 -12.89
N ARG A 80 -12.02 -4.45 -13.94
CA ARG A 80 -13.10 -5.11 -14.66
C ARG A 80 -12.54 -5.89 -15.84
N THR A 81 -12.97 -7.13 -15.98
CA THR A 81 -12.61 -7.99 -17.12
C THR A 81 -13.75 -7.97 -18.13
N LEU A 82 -13.43 -7.75 -19.40
CA LEU A 82 -14.38 -7.67 -20.51
C LEU A 82 -13.95 -8.61 -21.65
N PRO A 83 -14.51 -9.82 -21.75
CA PRO A 83 -14.33 -10.70 -22.91
C PRO A 83 -15.08 -10.12 -24.11
N LEU A 84 -14.37 -9.80 -25.19
CA LEU A 84 -14.95 -9.06 -26.32
C LEU A 84 -15.88 -9.91 -27.19
N GLY A 85 -15.63 -11.23 -27.27
CA GLY A 85 -16.42 -12.16 -28.08
C GLY A 85 -17.88 -12.30 -27.63
N GLU A 86 -18.23 -11.80 -26.44
CA GLU A 86 -19.60 -11.81 -25.91
C GLU A 86 -20.44 -10.62 -26.41
N PHE A 87 -19.82 -9.62 -27.06
CA PHE A 87 -20.49 -8.38 -27.46
C PHE A 87 -20.51 -8.18 -28.98
N PRO A 88 -21.63 -7.71 -29.56
CA PRO A 88 -21.67 -7.29 -30.96
C PRO A 88 -20.89 -5.98 -31.17
N ASP A 89 -20.38 -5.77 -32.40
CA ASP A 89 -19.55 -4.61 -32.73
C ASP A 89 -20.19 -3.25 -32.45
N ALA A 90 -21.50 -3.14 -32.66
CA ALA A 90 -22.25 -1.91 -32.40
C ALA A 90 -22.30 -1.54 -30.91
N GLU A 91 -22.16 -2.53 -30.03
CA GLU A 91 -22.10 -2.36 -28.58
C GLU A 91 -20.67 -2.08 -28.13
N LEU A 92 -19.68 -2.78 -28.71
CA LEU A 92 -18.26 -2.52 -28.44
C LEU A 92 -17.84 -1.08 -28.74
N GLN A 93 -18.54 -0.38 -29.63
CA GLN A 93 -18.29 1.03 -29.94
C GLN A 93 -18.95 2.02 -28.98
N ARG A 94 -19.81 1.56 -28.06
CA ARG A 94 -20.60 2.41 -27.13
C ARG A 94 -20.68 1.80 -25.74
N LEU A 95 -19.58 1.21 -25.27
CA LEU A 95 -19.54 0.56 -23.97
C LEU A 95 -19.64 1.58 -22.84
N LYS A 96 -20.49 1.27 -21.85
CA LYS A 96 -20.56 1.99 -20.59
C LYS A 96 -20.11 1.06 -19.48
N ILE A 97 -18.99 1.39 -18.84
CA ILE A 97 -18.35 0.54 -17.84
C ILE A 97 -18.38 1.24 -16.51
N VAL A 98 -19.04 0.62 -15.54
CA VAL A 98 -18.99 1.07 -14.14
C VAL A 98 -17.91 0.27 -13.43
N LEU A 99 -16.92 0.97 -12.86
CA LEU A 99 -15.90 0.40 -11.99
C LEU A 99 -16.39 0.42 -10.54
N ARG A 100 -16.20 -0.68 -9.82
CA ARG A 100 -16.55 -0.75 -8.40
C ARG A 100 -15.36 -0.25 -7.58
N PRO A 101 -15.56 0.70 -6.65
CA PRO A 101 -14.49 1.11 -5.76
C PRO A 101 -14.01 -0.08 -4.92
N TRP A 102 -12.75 -0.07 -4.55
CA TRP A 102 -12.20 -1.06 -3.63
C TRP A 102 -12.79 -0.80 -2.24
N SER A 103 -13.76 -1.62 -1.83
CA SER A 103 -14.38 -1.55 -0.51
C SER A 103 -13.74 -2.60 0.38
N ILE A 104 -13.16 -2.14 1.49
CA ILE A 104 -12.70 -2.98 2.58
C ILE A 104 -13.88 -3.09 3.55
N ASP A 105 -14.51 -4.27 3.61
CA ASP A 105 -15.50 -4.56 4.65
C ASP A 105 -14.75 -4.92 5.94
N LEU A 106 -14.67 -3.96 6.86
CA LEU A 106 -14.16 -4.21 8.21
C LEU A 106 -15.24 -4.94 9.02
N GLN A 107 -14.89 -6.09 9.59
CA GLN A 107 -15.76 -6.72 10.58
C GLN A 107 -15.78 -5.87 11.85
N PRO A 108 -16.96 -5.62 12.46
CA PRO A 108 -17.03 -4.83 13.67
C PRO A 108 -16.38 -5.61 14.82
N VAL A 109 -15.21 -5.16 15.25
CA VAL A 109 -14.56 -5.67 16.46
C VAL A 109 -15.13 -4.93 17.67
N ALA A 110 -15.39 -5.71 18.71
CA ALA A 110 -16.05 -5.28 19.93
C ALA A 110 -15.34 -4.09 20.61
N VAL A 111 -16.17 -3.10 20.95
CA VAL A 111 -15.96 -1.91 21.78
C VAL A 111 -14.75 -1.99 22.74
N LEU A 112 -13.64 -1.43 22.29
CA LEU A 112 -12.74 -0.61 23.10
C LEU A 112 -12.76 0.78 22.45
N PRO A 113 -12.62 1.89 23.20
CA PRO A 113 -12.51 3.19 22.56
C PRO A 113 -11.23 3.19 21.71
N GLU A 114 -11.38 3.12 20.39
CA GLU A 114 -10.28 3.42 19.46
C GLU A 114 -9.84 4.86 19.76
N ARG A 115 -8.68 5.03 20.41
CA ARG A 115 -8.09 6.35 20.63
C ARG A 115 -7.85 6.98 19.26
N THR A 116 -8.17 8.26 19.07
CA THR A 116 -8.01 8.87 17.75
C THR A 116 -6.53 9.07 17.40
N LEU A 117 -6.18 9.14 16.11
CA LEU A 117 -4.82 9.48 15.66
C LEU A 117 -4.27 10.76 16.34
N LYS A 118 -5.14 11.71 16.69
CA LYS A 118 -4.76 12.95 17.39
C LYS A 118 -4.33 12.70 18.84
N ASP A 119 -5.01 11.80 19.54
CA ASP A 119 -4.67 11.46 20.93
C ASP A 119 -3.33 10.74 20.99
N ILE A 120 -3.07 9.84 20.04
CA ILE A 120 -1.80 9.11 19.93
C ILE A 120 -0.65 10.08 19.64
N GLN A 121 -0.85 11.07 18.77
CA GLN A 121 0.15 12.12 18.52
C GLN A 121 0.44 12.99 19.74
N ALA A 122 -0.59 13.29 20.55
CA ALA A 122 -0.40 14.05 21.77
C ALA A 122 0.48 13.30 22.78
N ASP A 123 0.41 11.97 22.81
CA ASP A 123 1.27 11.14 23.64
C ASP A 123 2.68 10.95 23.04
N ILE A 124 2.80 10.85 21.72
CA ILE A 124 4.09 10.88 21.01
C ILE A 124 4.86 12.18 21.33
N ALA A 125 4.16 13.31 21.38
CA ALA A 125 4.78 14.59 21.72
C ALA A 125 5.35 14.61 23.16
N LYS A 126 4.82 13.77 24.06
CA LYS A 126 5.30 13.61 25.44
C LYS A 126 6.42 12.59 25.58
N LEU A 127 6.73 11.81 24.53
CA LEU A 127 7.89 10.93 24.55
C LEU A 127 9.14 11.75 24.90
N GLY A 128 10.18 11.08 25.35
CA GLY A 128 11.46 11.72 25.63
C GLY A 128 12.02 11.33 26.98
N TYR A 129 13.29 10.98 26.93
CA TYR A 129 14.11 10.81 28.10
C TYR A 129 15.11 11.96 28.20
N SER A 130 15.02 12.76 29.27
CA SER A 130 16.04 13.72 29.66
C SER A 130 16.61 13.29 30.99
N GLU A 131 17.92 13.09 31.05
CA GLU A 131 18.62 12.74 32.29
C GLU A 131 18.35 13.76 33.40
N LYS A 132 18.09 15.02 33.04
CA LYS A 132 17.82 16.12 33.99
C LYS A 132 16.48 15.96 34.71
N ASP A 133 15.51 15.33 34.08
CA ASP A 133 14.13 15.20 34.59
C ASP A 133 14.05 14.17 35.73
N TYR A 134 15.06 13.28 35.79
CA TYR A 134 15.19 12.22 36.78
C TYR A 134 16.27 12.52 37.84
N ARG A 135 16.84 13.73 37.84
CA ARG A 135 17.73 14.20 38.92
C ARG A 135 16.89 14.88 39.99
N GLU A 136 16.71 14.23 41.13
CA GLU A 136 15.79 14.67 42.19
C GLU A 136 16.08 16.08 42.71
N THR A 137 17.29 16.60 42.53
CA THR A 137 17.68 17.87 43.12
C THR A 137 17.69 19.04 42.13
N GLY A 138 17.70 18.82 40.81
CA GLY A 138 17.82 19.89 39.81
C GLY A 138 19.09 20.76 39.95
N ILE A 139 20.03 20.37 40.82
CA ILE A 139 21.20 21.17 41.19
C ILE A 139 22.26 21.06 40.08
N ASN A 140 22.77 22.20 39.62
CA ASN A 140 23.83 22.21 38.62
C ASN A 140 25.16 21.73 39.21
N ALA A 141 26.01 21.12 38.37
CA ALA A 141 27.35 20.65 38.78
C ALA A 141 28.24 21.76 39.38
N LEU A 142 27.97 23.02 39.05
CA LEU A 142 28.62 24.21 39.60
C LEU A 142 28.14 24.57 41.02
N GLU A 143 26.88 24.28 41.34
CA GLU A 143 26.24 24.63 42.62
C GLU A 143 26.48 23.56 43.68
N SER A 144 26.54 22.28 43.30
CA SER A 144 26.90 21.20 44.22
C SER A 144 27.64 20.04 43.53
N PRO A 145 28.97 20.14 43.40
CA PRO A 145 29.80 19.11 42.75
C PRO A 145 29.71 17.72 43.41
N ILE A 146 29.56 17.67 44.73
CA ILE A 146 29.50 16.41 45.50
C ILE A 146 28.16 15.70 45.26
N THR A 147 27.05 16.44 45.28
CA THR A 147 25.72 15.91 44.99
C THR A 147 25.67 15.41 43.54
N PHE A 148 26.25 16.16 42.60
CA PHE A 148 26.38 15.75 41.21
C PHE A 148 27.15 14.42 41.03
N LEU A 149 28.24 14.23 41.78
CA LEU A 149 29.00 12.98 41.76
C LEU A 149 28.21 11.82 42.39
N TYR A 150 27.54 12.05 43.53
CA TYR A 150 26.71 11.03 44.17
C TYR A 150 25.59 10.53 43.24
N GLU A 151 24.91 11.45 42.57
CA GLU A 151 23.92 11.11 41.54
C GLU A 151 24.57 10.33 40.39
N SER A 152 25.73 10.74 39.89
CA SER A 152 26.40 10.10 38.73
C SER A 152 26.93 8.68 39.01
N PHE A 153 27.25 8.35 40.27
CA PHE A 153 27.87 7.06 40.65
C PHE A 153 26.96 6.12 41.47
N SER A 154 25.83 6.60 42.00
CA SER A 154 24.89 5.75 42.74
C SER A 154 24.28 4.67 41.84
N ARG A 155 24.43 3.40 42.24
CA ARG A 155 23.82 2.25 41.54
C ARG A 155 22.30 2.37 41.45
N ARG A 156 21.66 2.93 42.49
CA ARG A 156 20.22 3.16 42.52
C ARG A 156 19.79 4.21 41.49
N GLU A 157 20.51 5.32 41.40
CA GLU A 157 20.21 6.39 40.45
C GLU A 157 20.50 6.00 38.99
N ARG A 158 21.50 5.15 38.75
CA ARG A 158 21.73 4.53 37.43
C ARG A 158 20.61 3.56 37.06
N SER A 159 20.18 2.72 38.01
CA SER A 159 19.09 1.78 37.79
C SER A 159 17.77 2.48 37.50
N LYS A 160 17.43 3.56 38.24
CA LYS A 160 16.24 4.37 37.97
C LYS A 160 16.25 4.96 36.55
N ARG A 161 17.38 5.53 36.13
CA ARG A 161 17.55 6.08 34.78
C ARG A 161 17.40 5.01 33.70
N GLN A 162 17.97 3.84 33.91
CA GLN A 162 17.85 2.73 32.98
C GLN A 162 16.39 2.22 32.88
N VAL A 163 15.66 2.15 34.00
CA VAL A 163 14.24 1.80 34.00
C VAL A 163 13.43 2.84 33.22
N ALA A 164 13.66 4.13 33.46
CA ALA A 164 12.96 5.20 32.73
C ALA A 164 13.26 5.18 31.22
N GLN A 165 14.49 4.83 30.81
CA GLN A 165 14.83 4.64 29.39
C GLN A 165 14.06 3.46 28.78
N LEU A 166 14.00 2.33 29.47
CA LEU A 166 13.25 1.16 29.02
C LEU A 166 11.76 1.46 28.93
N GLU A 167 11.19 2.13 29.94
CA GLU A 167 9.79 2.57 29.92
C GLU A 167 9.49 3.51 28.74
N ASN A 168 10.39 4.44 28.40
CA ASN A 168 10.21 5.33 27.26
C ASN A 168 10.26 4.57 25.92
N GLU A 169 11.18 3.61 25.77
CA GLU A 169 11.24 2.76 24.58
C GLU A 169 10.01 1.86 24.46
N ASP A 170 9.53 1.30 25.57
CA ASP A 170 8.31 0.48 25.61
C ASP A 170 7.08 1.33 25.22
N MET A 171 6.93 2.54 25.79
CA MET A 171 5.87 3.47 25.41
C MET A 171 5.93 3.85 23.93
N LYS A 172 7.12 4.13 23.41
CA LYS A 172 7.32 4.44 21.98
C LYS A 172 6.88 3.28 21.11
N ARG A 173 7.26 2.04 21.46
CA ARG A 173 6.85 0.84 20.72
C ARG A 173 5.33 0.64 20.74
N GLU A 174 4.70 0.86 21.89
CA GLU A 174 3.25 0.75 22.02
C GLU A 174 2.51 1.78 21.16
N LEU A 175 2.92 3.06 21.22
CA LEU A 175 2.33 4.12 20.40
C LEU A 175 2.49 3.86 18.90
N LEU A 176 3.64 3.30 18.48
CA LEU A 176 3.84 2.87 17.10
C LEU A 176 2.90 1.72 16.73
N ARG A 177 2.71 0.74 17.61
CA ARG A 177 1.77 -0.37 17.41
C ARG A 177 0.35 0.15 17.22
N GLU A 178 -0.11 1.04 18.11
CA GLU A 178 -1.42 1.68 18.02
C GLU A 178 -1.61 2.45 16.69
N LEU A 179 -0.62 3.26 16.27
CA LEU A 179 -0.68 3.97 14.98
C LEU A 179 -0.77 3.02 13.79
N LEU A 180 0.04 1.96 13.80
CA LEU A 180 0.08 0.97 12.74
C LEU A 180 -1.23 0.19 12.66
N GLN A 181 -1.85 -0.13 13.81
CA GLN A 181 -3.15 -0.80 13.87
C GLN A 181 -4.20 0.06 13.17
N GLN A 182 -4.26 1.36 13.48
CA GLN A 182 -5.16 2.27 12.78
C GLN A 182 -4.88 2.29 11.27
N TYR A 183 -3.62 2.24 10.84
CA TYR A 183 -3.30 2.18 9.42
C TYR A 183 -3.74 0.88 8.75
N VAL A 184 -3.76 -0.24 9.48
CA VAL A 184 -4.35 -1.50 9.01
C VAL A 184 -5.87 -1.36 8.90
N ASP A 185 -6.52 -0.81 9.94
CA ASP A 185 -7.97 -0.62 9.98
C ASP A 185 -8.45 0.30 8.85
N TYR A 186 -7.73 1.39 8.58
CA TYR A 186 -8.02 2.29 7.45
C TYR A 186 -7.56 1.74 6.08
N GLY A 187 -6.99 0.53 6.01
CA GLY A 187 -6.56 -0.10 4.76
C GLY A 187 -5.34 0.54 4.09
N ILE A 188 -4.54 1.30 4.83
CA ILE A 188 -3.33 1.97 4.33
C ILE A 188 -2.18 0.99 4.15
N ILE A 189 -2.04 0.05 5.09
CA ILE A 189 -1.06 -1.05 5.10
C ILE A 189 -1.77 -2.36 5.45
N ASN A 190 -1.14 -3.50 5.20
CA ASN A 190 -1.71 -4.80 5.54
C ASN A 190 -0.67 -5.63 6.31
N LEU A 191 -0.72 -5.55 7.63
CA LEU A 191 0.15 -6.30 8.53
C LEU A 191 -0.69 -7.27 9.35
N SER A 192 -0.20 -8.50 9.51
CA SER A 192 -0.74 -9.43 10.50
C SER A 192 -0.18 -9.10 11.88
N ASP A 193 -0.91 -9.40 12.95
CA ASP A 193 -0.51 -9.17 14.35
C ASP A 193 0.92 -9.65 14.65
N ASP A 194 1.27 -10.84 14.15
CA ASP A 194 2.59 -11.47 14.33
C ASP A 194 3.75 -10.69 13.66
N SER A 195 3.45 -9.80 12.72
CA SER A 195 4.43 -9.05 11.92
C SER A 195 4.65 -7.60 12.39
N PHE A 196 3.87 -7.14 13.37
CA PHE A 196 3.96 -5.76 13.86
C PHE A 196 5.32 -5.45 14.47
N ASP A 197 5.79 -6.30 15.39
CA ASP A 197 7.05 -6.06 16.08
C ASP A 197 8.23 -6.08 15.11
N ASP A 198 8.23 -7.02 14.16
CA ASP A 198 9.23 -7.09 13.09
C ASP A 198 9.22 -5.85 12.21
N PHE A 199 8.03 -5.33 11.89
CA PHE A 199 7.90 -4.13 11.08
C PHE A 199 8.30 -2.86 11.83
N ILE A 200 8.00 -2.77 13.13
CA ILE A 200 8.45 -1.68 14.00
C ILE A 200 9.98 -1.68 14.06
N ASP A 201 10.59 -2.85 14.26
CA ASP A 201 12.04 -3.02 14.27
C ASP A 201 12.67 -2.67 12.91
N PHE A 202 12.03 -3.04 11.80
CA PHE A 202 12.47 -2.69 10.45
C PHE A 202 12.38 -1.18 10.16
N CYS A 203 11.34 -0.53 10.66
CA CYS A 203 11.19 0.91 10.53
C CYS A 203 12.31 1.63 11.30
N ASN A 204 12.63 1.15 12.50
CA ASN A 204 13.62 1.70 13.42
C ASN A 204 13.54 3.23 13.50
N VAL A 205 12.33 3.74 13.75
CA VAL A 205 12.06 5.19 13.70
C VAL A 205 12.73 5.87 14.90
N PRO A 206 13.64 6.84 14.68
CA PRO A 206 14.19 7.65 15.76
C PRO A 206 13.09 8.46 16.46
N GLU A 207 13.22 8.67 17.77
CA GLU A 207 12.20 9.40 18.55
C GLU A 207 12.02 10.84 18.05
N GLU A 208 13.11 11.50 17.65
CA GLU A 208 13.11 12.86 17.10
C GLU A 208 12.34 12.94 15.78
N VAL A 209 12.45 11.90 14.96
CA VAL A 209 11.70 11.78 13.70
C VAL A 209 10.21 11.59 14.01
N LEU A 210 9.89 10.73 14.98
CA LEU A 210 8.50 10.47 15.36
C LEU A 210 7.79 11.74 15.88
N LYS A 211 8.50 12.59 16.62
CA LYS A 211 7.98 13.87 17.15
C LYS A 211 7.90 15.00 16.12
N SER A 212 8.78 15.00 15.11
CA SER A 212 8.90 16.11 14.17
C SER A 212 8.01 15.97 12.93
N LEU A 213 7.66 14.74 12.56
CA LEU A 213 6.84 14.49 11.38
C LEU A 213 5.37 14.87 11.61
N SER A 214 4.76 15.49 10.61
CA SER A 214 3.31 15.66 10.58
C SER A 214 2.60 14.31 10.39
N GLN A 215 1.31 14.25 10.70
CA GLN A 215 0.49 13.05 10.49
C GLN A 215 0.61 12.48 9.07
N TYR A 216 0.54 13.39 8.08
CA TYR A 216 0.61 13.03 6.67
C TYR A 216 2.00 12.51 6.30
N ASP A 217 3.05 13.20 6.76
CA ASP A 217 4.43 12.80 6.44
C ASP A 217 4.78 11.45 7.07
N PHE A 218 4.31 11.21 8.31
CA PHE A 218 4.48 9.93 8.98
C PHE A 218 3.75 8.79 8.27
N LEU A 219 2.51 9.02 7.83
CA LEU A 219 1.77 8.06 7.01
C LEU A 219 2.51 7.72 5.72
N VAL A 220 2.99 8.73 4.98
CA VAL A 220 3.76 8.53 3.74
C VAL A 220 5.06 7.76 4.02
N TYR A 221 5.75 8.07 5.11
CA TYR A 221 6.95 7.37 5.56
C TYR A 221 6.67 5.88 5.83
N VAL A 222 5.65 5.58 6.63
CA VAL A 222 5.25 4.21 6.98
C VAL A 222 4.84 3.42 5.73
N LYS A 223 4.06 4.03 4.83
CA LYS A 223 3.66 3.39 3.58
C LYS A 223 4.86 2.98 2.72
N LYS A 224 5.87 3.85 2.58
CA LYS A 224 7.11 3.55 1.85
C LYS A 224 7.92 2.45 2.53
N LYS A 225 8.04 2.49 3.86
CA LYS A 225 8.72 1.43 4.64
C LYS A 225 8.01 0.08 4.49
N TYR A 226 6.70 0.07 4.50
CA TYR A 226 5.90 -1.15 4.31
C TYR A 226 6.08 -1.75 2.91
N GLN A 227 6.10 -0.92 1.86
CA GLN A 227 6.42 -1.37 0.49
C GLN A 227 7.84 -1.97 0.40
N LEU A 228 8.80 -1.41 1.12
CA LEU A 228 10.16 -1.93 1.17
C LEU A 228 10.21 -3.26 1.94
N TYR A 229 9.59 -3.32 3.11
CA TYR A 229 9.50 -4.52 3.96
C TYR A 229 8.89 -5.71 3.19
N THR A 230 7.80 -5.47 2.44
CA THR A 230 7.14 -6.49 1.63
C THR A 230 7.93 -6.89 0.38
N SER A 231 8.69 -5.97 -0.23
CA SER A 231 9.50 -6.29 -1.41
C SER A 231 10.77 -7.08 -1.09
N LEU A 232 11.29 -6.96 0.13
CA LEU A 232 12.45 -7.73 0.61
C LEU A 232 12.10 -9.17 1.06
N GLY A 233 10.80 -9.51 1.18
CA GLY A 233 10.34 -10.78 1.74
C GLY A 233 10.56 -10.87 3.26
N PRO A 234 9.85 -11.79 3.97
CA PRO A 234 9.92 -11.89 5.41
C PRO A 234 11.36 -12.09 5.86
N THR A 235 11.91 -11.09 6.54
CA THR A 235 13.31 -11.09 6.95
C THR A 235 13.44 -11.83 8.28
N ARG A 236 13.39 -13.16 8.26
CA ARG A 236 13.99 -13.99 9.31
C ARG A 236 14.69 -15.20 8.69
N GLN A 237 16.02 -15.11 8.60
CA GLN A 237 16.84 -16.27 8.95
C GLN A 237 16.91 -16.28 10.47
N HIS A 238 16.54 -17.41 11.07
CA HIS A 238 16.69 -17.71 12.49
C HIS A 238 18.13 -17.53 12.97
#